data_AF-A0A6B3RNY1-F1
#
_entry.id   AF-A0A6B3RNY1-F1
#
_cell.length_a   1.000
_cell.length_b   1.000
_cell.length_c   1.000
_cell.angle_alpha   90.00
_cell.angle_beta   90.00
_cell.angle_gamma   90.00
#
_symmetry.space_group_name_H-M   'P 1'
#
loop_
_entity.id
_entity.type
_entity.pdbx_description
1 polymer ?
#
loop_
_entity_poly.entity_id
_entity_poly.type
_entity_poly.pdbx_seq_one_letter_code
_entity_poly.pdbx_strand_id
1 'polypeptide(L)'
;MHHPRLSRRMALAACLGLGLSGCAPLPDFATATRAAAPGPAPVLVPIDGLLAQADALGNGAAATAPVTARAEQLRARADRLRRE
;
A
#
# COMPACT_ATOMS: atom_id res chain seq x y z
N MET A 1 38.94 -5.87 -4.38
CA MET A 1 38.47 -4.49 -4.63
C MET A 1 36.98 -4.53 -4.98
N HIS A 2 36.10 -4.42 -3.99
CA HIS A 2 34.65 -4.27 -4.25
C HIS A 2 34.38 -2.79 -4.59
N HIS A 3 34.00 -2.51 -5.84
CA HIS A 3 33.63 -1.16 -6.25
C HIS A 3 32.20 -0.82 -5.76
N PRO A 4 32.01 0.03 -4.73
CA PRO A 4 30.70 0.33 -4.16
C PRO A 4 29.78 1.09 -5.13
N ARG A 5 30.34 1.63 -6.21
CA ARG A 5 29.62 2.41 -7.23
C ARG A 5 28.77 1.55 -8.17
N LEU A 6 29.16 0.29 -8.41
CA LEU A 6 28.38 -0.63 -9.24
C LEU A 6 27.11 -1.10 -8.50
N SER A 7 27.26 -1.39 -7.20
CA SER A 7 26.15 -1.80 -6.32
C SER A 7 25.06 -0.74 -6.19
N ARG A 8 25.44 0.56 -6.09
CA ARG A 8 24.47 1.66 -6.02
C ARG A 8 23.65 1.83 -7.31
N ARG A 9 24.26 1.67 -8.48
CA ARG A 9 23.57 1.78 -9.78
C ARG A 9 22.61 0.62 -10.01
N MET A 10 23.00 -0.60 -9.64
CA MET A 10 22.09 -1.76 -9.67
C MET A 10 20.92 -1.62 -8.69
N ALA A 11 21.16 -1.11 -7.47
CA ALA A 11 20.10 -0.89 -6.51
C ALA A 11 19.08 0.16 -7.01
N LEU A 12 19.56 1.25 -7.62
CA LEU A 12 18.68 2.27 -8.20
C LEU A 12 17.83 1.70 -9.35
N ALA A 13 18.46 0.92 -10.25
CA ALA A 13 17.76 0.28 -11.37
C ALA A 13 16.71 -0.74 -10.90
N ALA A 14 17.00 -1.51 -9.85
CA ALA A 14 16.04 -2.43 -9.25
C ALA A 14 14.84 -1.69 -8.63
N CYS A 15 15.07 -0.59 -7.91
CA CYS A 15 14.00 0.23 -7.35
C CYS A 15 13.12 0.88 -8.44
N LEU A 16 13.73 1.37 -9.53
CA LEU A 16 13.01 1.93 -10.67
C LEU A 16 12.16 0.86 -11.39
N GLY A 17 12.70 -0.34 -11.60
CA GLY A 17 11.97 -1.46 -12.19
C GLY A 17 10.73 -1.86 -11.38
N LEU A 18 10.85 -1.92 -10.05
CA LEU A 18 9.73 -2.21 -9.15
C LEU A 18 8.67 -1.09 -9.13
N GLY A 19 9.08 0.17 -9.24
CA GLY A 19 8.15 1.31 -9.32
C GLY A 19 7.33 1.30 -10.62
N LEU A 20 7.94 0.92 -11.73
CA LEU A 20 7.29 0.87 -13.04
C LEU A 20 6.29 -0.28 -13.15
N SER A 21 6.52 -1.43 -12.50
CA SER A 21 5.55 -2.54 -12.47
C SER A 21 4.30 -2.25 -11.62
N GLY A 22 4.34 -1.21 -10.78
CA GLY A 22 3.20 -0.77 -9.98
C GLY A 22 2.20 0.12 -10.73
N CYS A 23 2.58 0.65 -11.91
CA CYS A 23 1.70 1.44 -12.76
C CYS A 23 0.80 0.53 -13.59
N ALA A 24 -0.10 -0.21 -12.92
CA ALA A 24 -1.26 -0.76 -13.60
C ALA A 24 -2.16 0.40 -14.05
N PRO A 25 -2.79 0.32 -15.24
CA PRO A 25 -3.80 1.29 -15.62
C PRO A 25 -4.89 1.32 -14.55
N LEU A 26 -5.20 2.52 -14.03
CA LEU A 26 -6.29 2.70 -13.08
C LEU A 26 -7.57 2.21 -13.76
N PRO A 27 -8.30 1.24 -13.19
CA PRO A 27 -9.51 0.74 -13.82
C PRO A 27 -10.54 1.88 -13.92
N ASP A 28 -11.14 2.03 -15.10
CA ASP A 28 -12.25 2.95 -15.28
C ASP A 28 -13.51 2.37 -14.62
N PHE A 29 -13.72 2.77 -13.37
CA PHE A 29 -14.85 2.31 -12.57
C PHE A 29 -16.20 2.69 -13.19
N ALA A 30 -16.29 3.82 -13.91
CA ALA A 30 -17.55 4.24 -14.53
C ALA A 30 -17.99 3.25 -15.62
N THR A 31 -17.03 2.76 -16.39
CA THR A 31 -17.26 1.77 -17.45
C THR A 31 -17.52 0.37 -16.87
N ALA A 32 -16.83 -0.01 -15.80
CA ALA A 32 -17.06 -1.27 -15.09
C ALA A 32 -18.47 -1.36 -14.45
N THR A 33 -18.96 -0.28 -13.85
CA THR A 33 -20.33 -0.24 -13.29
C THR A 33 -21.42 -0.30 -14.35
N ARG A 34 -21.15 0.20 -15.57
CA ARG A 34 -22.11 0.14 -16.69
C ARG A 34 -22.16 -1.24 -17.35
N ALA A 35 -21.05 -1.97 -17.35
CA ALA A 35 -20.95 -3.32 -17.91
C ALA A 35 -21.38 -4.42 -16.92
N ALA A 36 -21.72 -4.07 -15.68
CA ALA A 36 -22.21 -5.03 -14.70
C ALA A 36 -23.53 -5.65 -15.20
N ALA A 37 -23.47 -6.92 -15.59
CA ALA A 37 -24.66 -7.70 -15.87
C ALA A 37 -25.58 -7.71 -14.64
N PRO A 38 -26.91 -7.72 -14.81
CA PRO A 38 -27.83 -7.83 -13.69
C PRO A 38 -27.62 -9.20 -13.02
N GLY A 39 -26.81 -9.21 -11.98
CA GLY A 39 -26.59 -10.33 -11.08
C GLY A 39 -27.57 -10.28 -9.90
N PRO A 40 -27.72 -11.38 -9.15
CA PRO A 40 -28.48 -11.37 -7.91
C PRO A 40 -27.92 -10.30 -6.97
N ALA A 41 -28.81 -9.59 -6.28
CA ALA A 41 -28.40 -8.62 -5.27
C ALA A 41 -27.53 -9.32 -4.21
N PRO A 42 -26.44 -8.67 -3.76
CA PRO A 42 -25.59 -9.25 -2.72
C PRO A 42 -26.40 -9.45 -1.43
N VAL A 43 -26.11 -10.54 -0.74
CA VAL A 43 -26.70 -10.80 0.59
C VAL A 43 -26.12 -9.80 1.58
N LEU A 44 -26.99 -9.02 2.22
CA LEU A 44 -26.58 -8.09 3.27
C LEU A 44 -26.19 -8.88 4.52
N VAL A 45 -24.96 -8.69 4.98
CA VAL A 45 -24.43 -9.29 6.20
C VAL A 45 -24.50 -8.24 7.33
N PRO A 46 -24.83 -8.63 8.57
CA PRO A 46 -24.82 -7.70 9.71
C PRO A 46 -23.45 -7.03 9.88
N ILE A 47 -23.46 -5.70 10.04
CA ILE A 47 -22.24 -4.88 10.16
C ILE A 47 -21.41 -5.29 11.38
N ASP A 48 -22.05 -5.67 12.50
CA ASP A 48 -21.34 -6.02 13.74
C ASP A 48 -20.37 -7.19 13.55
N GLY A 49 -20.75 -8.19 12.75
CA GLY A 49 -19.87 -9.32 12.43
C GLY A 49 -18.67 -8.90 11.57
N LEU A 50 -18.88 -7.98 10.64
CA LEU A 50 -17.81 -7.43 9.79
C LEU A 50 -16.80 -6.61 10.61
N LEU A 51 -17.28 -5.82 11.57
CA LEU A 51 -16.43 -5.03 12.46
C LEU A 51 -15.61 -5.92 13.39
N ALA A 52 -16.23 -6.93 14.01
CA ALA A 52 -15.52 -7.89 14.85
C ALA A 52 -14.44 -8.66 14.08
N GLN A 53 -14.70 -9.03 12.82
CA GLN A 53 -13.72 -9.68 11.96
C GLN A 53 -12.58 -8.74 11.55
N ALA A 54 -12.89 -7.46 11.29
CA ALA A 54 -11.87 -6.45 10.98
C ALA A 54 -10.93 -6.24 12.18
N ASP A 55 -11.47 -6.18 13.40
CA ASP A 55 -10.68 -6.10 14.63
C ASP A 55 -9.81 -7.36 14.81
N ALA A 56 -10.35 -8.56 14.60
CA ALA A 56 -9.61 -9.82 14.71
C ALA A 56 -8.46 -9.95 13.69
N LEU A 57 -8.63 -9.38 12.49
CA LEU A 57 -7.60 -9.35 11.44
C LEU A 57 -6.58 -8.22 11.64
N GLY A 58 -6.72 -7.38 12.67
CA GLY A 58 -5.84 -6.24 12.87
C GLY A 58 -6.00 -5.16 11.79
N ASN A 59 -7.21 -5.04 11.21
CA ASN A 59 -7.58 -3.97 10.28
C ASN A 59 -8.68 -3.07 10.84
N GLY A 60 -9.13 -3.33 12.08
CA GLY A 60 -10.14 -2.54 12.76
C GLY A 60 -9.65 -1.17 13.21
N ALA A 61 -10.54 -0.36 13.76
CA ALA A 61 -10.25 1.04 14.12
C ALA A 61 -9.10 1.19 15.13
N ALA A 62 -8.88 0.17 15.97
CA ALA A 62 -7.76 0.12 16.92
C ALA A 62 -6.43 -0.30 16.26
N ALA A 63 -6.47 -0.88 15.06
CA ALA A 63 -5.33 -1.50 14.41
C ALA A 63 -4.58 -0.57 13.43
N THR A 64 -5.02 0.68 13.31
CA THR A 64 -4.12 1.75 12.85
C THR A 64 -2.98 1.85 13.87
N ALA A 65 -1.86 1.16 13.58
CA ALA A 65 -0.58 1.46 14.21
C ALA A 65 -0.43 2.99 14.24
N PRO A 66 -0.01 3.57 15.37
CA PRO A 66 -0.13 5.00 15.55
C PRO A 66 0.61 5.70 14.41
N VAL A 67 -0.13 6.41 13.56
CA VAL A 67 0.39 7.10 12.38
C VAL A 67 1.59 7.98 12.75
N THR A 68 1.61 8.45 14.00
CA THR A 68 2.71 9.16 14.64
C THR A 68 4.02 8.36 14.67
N ALA A 69 4.02 7.09 15.06
CA ALA A 69 5.22 6.25 15.09
C ALA A 69 5.82 6.05 13.68
N ARG A 70 4.96 5.85 12.68
CA ARG A 70 5.40 5.77 11.27
C ARG A 70 5.94 7.11 10.78
N ALA A 71 5.29 8.21 11.14
CA ALA A 71 5.74 9.56 10.79
C ALA A 71 7.11 9.89 11.42
N GLU A 72 7.33 9.52 12.69
CA GLU A 72 8.61 9.68 13.38
C GLU A 72 9.72 8.88 12.72
N GLN A 73 9.46 7.63 12.36
CA GLN A 73 10.43 6.78 11.67
C GLN A 73 10.81 7.35 10.29
N LEU A 74 9.84 7.93 9.56
CA LEU A 74 10.08 8.62 8.29
C LEU A 74 10.89 9.90 8.47
N ARG A 75 10.59 10.71 9.49
CA ARG A 75 11.37 11.93 9.81
C ARG A 75 12.81 11.59 10.16
N ALA A 76 13.03 10.60 11.03
CA ALA A 76 14.37 10.15 11.40
C ALA A 76 15.18 9.66 10.18
N ARG A 77 14.53 8.95 9.25
CA ARG A 77 15.16 8.54 7.99
C ARG A 77 15.49 9.72 7.08
N ALA A 78 14.59 10.70 6.96
CA ALA A 78 14.83 11.91 6.17
C ALA A 78 16.02 12.72 6.73
N ASP A 79 16.12 12.83 8.06
CA ASP A 79 17.22 13.50 8.72
C ASP A 79 18.56 12.80 8.49
N ARG A 80 18.58 11.46 8.46
CA ARG A 80 19.78 10.71 8.09
C ARG A 80 20.20 11.00 6.65
N LEU A 81 19.25 11.00 5.71
CA LEU A 81 19.53 11.29 4.29
C LEU A 81 20.02 12.71 4.03
N ARG A 82 19.60 13.70 4.83
CA ARG A 82 20.11 15.08 4.71
C ARG A 82 21.56 15.24 5.16
N ARG A 83 22.05 14.31 5.99
CA ARG A 83 23.41 14.32 6.55
C ARG A 83 24.39 13.46 5.75
N GLU A 84 23.91 12.68 4.81
CA GLU A 84 24.69 11.88 3.85
C GLU A 84 24.91 12.65 2.54
#